data_AF-A0A9P8TTL0-F1
#
_entry.id   AF-A0A9P8TTL0-F1
#
_cell.length_a   1.000
_cell.length_b   1.000
_cell.length_c   1.000
_cell.angle_alpha   90.00
_cell.angle_beta   90.00
_cell.angle_gamma   90.00
#
_symmetry.space_group_name_H-M   'P 1'
#
loop_
_entity.id
_entity.type
_entity.pdbx_description
1 polymer ?
#
loop_
_entity_poly.entity_id
_entity_poly.type
_entity_poly.pdbx_seq_one_letter_code
_entity_poly.pdbx_strand_id
1 'polypeptide(L)'
;METTKRTASVSIHNNTSKPVVGISLIHKYSDVYKHRKEWGAIPAGDSSQDSLQVEYNTGFFTTGRDWWFISWYSQDMKTLYYSNPQNFRGAFDAFEKGVSGDAIAYAGTLLSPISIVTGGVLALPAALAAGAAAKSTTDALFSSEDTSGFKQHILRDEDAGKTTEIVINEDQTITFKSQSGNSETVYTSRTAPGR
;
A
#
# COMPACT_ATOMS: atom_id res chain seq x y z
N MET A 1 -10.43 -30.65 -13.39
CA MET A 1 -10.45 -29.17 -13.42
C MET A 1 -9.58 -28.70 -12.29
N GLU A 2 -8.46 -28.06 -12.59
CA GLU A 2 -7.36 -27.81 -11.66
C GLU A 2 -7.23 -26.32 -11.32
N THR A 3 -6.70 -26.05 -10.14
CA THR A 3 -6.23 -24.72 -9.74
C THR A 3 -5.01 -24.33 -10.57
N THR A 4 -5.02 -23.12 -11.14
CA THR A 4 -3.89 -22.58 -11.91
C THR A 4 -3.26 -21.43 -11.14
N LYS A 5 -1.97 -21.54 -10.83
CA LYS A 5 -1.17 -20.44 -10.26
C LYS A 5 -0.87 -19.41 -11.34
N ARG A 6 -1.02 -18.13 -11.02
CA ARG A 6 -0.81 -16.99 -11.90
C ARG A 6 -0.03 -15.88 -11.20
N THR A 7 0.44 -14.94 -12.01
CA THR A 7 1.16 -13.75 -11.54
C THR A 7 0.62 -12.49 -12.21
N ALA A 8 0.58 -11.38 -11.49
CA ALA A 8 0.33 -10.05 -12.03
C ALA A 8 1.37 -9.06 -11.49
N SER A 9 1.64 -7.99 -12.24
CA SER A 9 2.42 -6.85 -11.75
C SER A 9 1.48 -5.83 -11.12
N VAL A 10 1.96 -5.11 -10.11
CA VAL A 10 1.19 -4.06 -9.43
C VAL A 10 2.02 -2.79 -9.36
N SER A 11 1.43 -1.68 -9.77
CA SER A 11 2.04 -0.35 -9.71
C SER A 11 1.15 0.61 -8.92
N ILE A 12 1.76 1.65 -8.38
CA ILE A 12 1.05 2.70 -7.65
C ILE A 12 1.04 3.97 -8.50
N HIS A 13 -0.11 4.60 -8.64
CA HIS A 13 -0.26 5.90 -9.27
C HIS A 13 -0.70 6.93 -8.23
N ASN A 14 0.06 8.02 -8.10
CA ASN A 14 -0.25 9.12 -7.21
C ASN A 14 -1.05 10.18 -7.97
N ASN A 15 -2.38 10.07 -7.94
CA ASN A 15 -3.29 11.06 -8.52
C ASN A 15 -3.68 12.16 -7.51
N THR A 16 -2.74 12.53 -6.62
CA THR A 16 -2.89 13.64 -5.69
C THR A 16 -2.02 14.83 -6.12
N SER A 17 -2.31 16.00 -5.57
CA SER A 17 -1.60 17.26 -5.77
C SER A 17 -0.26 17.32 -5.04
N LYS A 18 0.02 16.34 -4.17
CA LYS A 18 1.22 16.30 -3.35
C LYS A 18 1.98 14.99 -3.57
N PRO A 19 3.29 14.99 -3.35
CA PRO A 19 4.05 13.75 -3.29
C PRO A 19 3.57 12.86 -2.15
N VAL A 20 3.52 11.55 -2.40
CA VAL A 20 3.37 10.53 -1.36
C VAL A 20 4.73 9.88 -1.11
N VAL A 21 5.07 9.61 0.14
CA VAL A 21 6.39 9.11 0.55
C VAL A 21 6.24 7.89 1.45
N GLY A 22 7.25 7.02 1.51
CA GLY A 22 7.22 5.82 2.35
C GLY A 22 5.97 4.97 2.11
N ILE A 23 5.74 4.60 0.85
CA ILE A 23 4.59 3.79 0.47
C ILE A 23 4.90 2.34 0.86
N SER A 24 3.94 1.63 1.43
CA SER A 24 3.98 0.18 1.63
C SER A 24 2.68 -0.45 1.14
N LEU A 25 2.79 -1.40 0.21
CA LEU A 25 1.69 -2.20 -0.30
C LEU A 25 1.87 -3.65 0.16
N ILE A 26 0.84 -4.21 0.79
CA ILE A 26 0.73 -5.64 1.10
C ILE A 26 -0.36 -6.25 0.23
N HIS A 27 -0.04 -7.38 -0.37
CA HIS A 27 -1.01 -8.29 -1.00
C HIS A 27 -0.95 -9.65 -0.31
N LYS A 28 -2.12 -10.24 -0.06
CA LYS A 28 -2.26 -11.61 0.39
C LYS A 28 -3.31 -12.31 -0.46
N TYR A 29 -2.95 -13.44 -1.06
CA TYR A 29 -3.92 -14.36 -1.63
C TYR A 29 -4.32 -15.36 -0.55
N SER A 30 -5.38 -15.02 0.19
CA SER A 30 -5.74 -15.69 1.45
C SER A 30 -4.50 -15.94 2.34
N ASP A 31 -4.30 -17.18 2.79
CA ASP A 31 -3.18 -17.67 3.59
C ASP A 31 -2.11 -18.40 2.75
N VAL A 32 -2.19 -18.34 1.41
CA VAL A 32 -1.35 -19.12 0.50
C VAL A 32 -0.12 -18.34 0.03
N TYR A 33 -0.33 -17.12 -0.45
CA TYR A 33 0.75 -16.26 -0.95
C TYR A 33 0.68 -14.91 -0.26
N LYS A 34 1.85 -14.35 0.06
CA LYS A 34 2.00 -13.03 0.67
C LYS A 34 3.12 -12.27 0.01
N HIS A 35 2.83 -11.05 -0.37
CA HIS A 35 3.77 -10.15 -1.02
C HIS A 35 3.70 -8.79 -0.36
N ARG A 36 4.84 -8.12 -0.30
CA ARG A 36 4.91 -6.72 0.10
C ARG A 36 6.00 -6.03 -0.68
N LYS A 37 5.80 -4.73 -0.91
CA LYS A 37 6.82 -3.85 -1.44
C LYS A 37 6.66 -2.45 -0.86
N GLU A 38 7.79 -1.80 -0.70
CA GLU A 38 7.89 -0.41 -0.31
C GLU A 38 8.46 0.44 -1.44
N TRP A 39 7.99 1.69 -1.52
CA TRP A 39 8.52 2.71 -2.41
C TRP A 39 8.92 3.96 -1.62
N GLY A 40 10.01 4.60 -2.03
CA GLY A 40 10.53 5.80 -1.36
C GLY A 40 9.61 7.00 -1.50
N ALA A 41 9.29 7.40 -2.74
CA ALA A 41 8.27 8.40 -3.04
C ALA A 41 7.74 8.27 -4.46
N ILE A 42 6.56 8.85 -4.67
CA ILE A 42 5.94 9.02 -5.98
C ILE A 42 5.49 10.49 -6.08
N PRO A 43 5.99 11.27 -7.05
CA PRO A 43 5.55 12.64 -7.28
C PRO A 43 4.05 12.75 -7.53
N ALA A 44 3.53 13.96 -7.35
CA ALA A 44 2.16 14.28 -7.73
C ALA A 44 1.95 14.03 -9.24
N GLY A 45 0.93 13.25 -9.58
CA GLY A 45 0.58 12.89 -10.96
C GLY A 45 1.40 11.76 -11.59
N ASP A 46 2.39 11.20 -10.88
CA ASP A 46 3.29 10.17 -11.42
C ASP A 46 2.91 8.76 -10.94
N SER A 47 3.52 7.74 -11.56
CA SER A 47 3.43 6.34 -11.15
C SER A 47 4.77 5.81 -10.63
N SER A 48 4.73 4.75 -9.82
CA SER A 48 5.91 4.04 -9.35
C SER A 48 6.75 3.52 -10.52
N GLN A 49 8.08 3.72 -10.46
CA GLN A 49 9.00 3.30 -11.53
C GLN A 49 9.13 1.77 -11.65
N ASP A 50 8.90 1.06 -10.57
CA ASP A 50 8.97 -0.39 -10.47
C ASP A 50 7.68 -0.97 -9.88
N SER A 51 7.43 -2.24 -10.17
CA SER A 51 6.21 -2.94 -9.77
C SER A 51 6.45 -3.97 -8.66
N LEU A 52 5.39 -4.34 -7.96
CA LEU A 52 5.32 -5.56 -7.14
C LEU A 52 4.75 -6.69 -7.99
N GLN A 53 5.46 -7.82 -8.11
CA GLN A 53 4.87 -9.03 -8.67
C GLN A 53 4.14 -9.79 -7.57
N VAL A 54 2.87 -10.13 -7.82
CA VAL A 54 2.02 -10.89 -6.89
C VAL A 54 1.61 -12.22 -7.49
N GLU A 55 1.42 -13.22 -6.64
CA GLU A 55 0.96 -14.56 -7.01
C GLU A 55 -0.48 -14.77 -6.53
N TYR A 56 -1.30 -15.40 -7.36
CA TYR A 56 -2.69 -15.72 -7.05
C TYR A 56 -3.10 -17.00 -7.77
N ASN A 57 -4.18 -17.63 -7.32
CA ASN A 57 -4.74 -18.82 -7.95
C ASN A 57 -6.08 -18.51 -8.63
N THR A 58 -6.31 -19.13 -9.77
CA THR A 58 -7.61 -19.12 -10.48
C THR A 58 -8.07 -20.54 -10.78
N GLY A 59 -9.34 -20.67 -11.18
CA GLY A 59 -9.96 -21.94 -11.56
C GLY A 59 -11.33 -22.14 -10.90
N PHE A 60 -12.10 -23.09 -11.41
CA PHE A 60 -13.50 -23.29 -11.00
C PHE A 60 -13.68 -23.61 -9.50
N PHE A 61 -12.67 -24.21 -8.85
CA PHE A 61 -12.72 -24.59 -7.44
C PHE A 61 -11.91 -23.67 -6.51
N THR A 62 -11.34 -22.57 -7.02
CA THR A 62 -10.58 -21.65 -6.14
C THR A 62 -11.52 -20.82 -5.29
N THR A 63 -11.37 -20.89 -3.97
CA THR A 63 -12.08 -20.06 -2.99
C THR A 63 -11.22 -18.93 -2.43
N GLY A 64 -9.93 -18.92 -2.79
CA GLY A 64 -8.98 -17.91 -2.33
C GLY A 64 -9.32 -16.52 -2.85
N ARG A 65 -8.94 -15.50 -2.07
CA ARG A 65 -9.26 -14.10 -2.33
C ARG A 65 -8.03 -13.25 -2.22
N ASP A 66 -7.94 -12.27 -3.10
CA ASP A 66 -6.90 -11.23 -3.07
C ASP A 66 -7.28 -10.10 -2.12
N TRP A 67 -6.47 -9.95 -1.08
CA TRP A 67 -6.60 -8.93 -0.04
C TRP A 67 -5.44 -7.96 -0.10
N TRP A 68 -5.76 -6.67 -0.02
CA TRP A 68 -4.82 -5.58 -0.24
C TRP A 68 -4.83 -4.58 0.90
N PHE A 69 -3.65 -4.14 1.31
CA PHE A 69 -3.49 -3.02 2.25
C PHE A 69 -2.42 -2.10 1.70
N ILE A 70 -2.71 -0.80 1.65
CA ILE A 70 -1.74 0.22 1.26
C ILE A 70 -1.67 1.30 2.32
N SER A 71 -0.46 1.75 2.62
CA SER A 71 -0.19 2.90 3.49
C SER A 71 0.91 3.76 2.90
N TRP A 72 0.90 5.05 3.21
CA TRP A 72 1.92 6.01 2.79
C TRP A 72 1.96 7.17 3.78
N TYR A 73 3.05 7.92 3.78
CA TYR A 73 3.19 9.12 4.59
C TYR A 73 2.95 10.39 3.76
N SER A 74 2.55 11.46 4.44
CA SER A 74 2.71 12.83 3.95
C SER A 74 4.18 13.13 3.71
N GLN A 75 4.47 14.08 2.81
CA GLN A 75 5.85 14.49 2.49
C GLN A 75 6.70 14.85 3.71
N ASP A 76 6.10 15.39 4.79
CA ASP A 76 6.79 15.72 6.03
C ASP A 76 6.93 14.53 7.01
N MET A 77 6.49 13.34 6.61
CA MET A 77 6.48 12.09 7.39
C MET A 77 5.72 12.15 8.71
N LYS A 78 4.90 13.19 8.94
CA LYS A 78 4.16 13.37 10.20
C LYS A 78 2.78 12.72 10.19
N THR A 79 2.23 12.47 9.02
CA THR A 79 0.91 11.86 8.84
C THR A 79 1.05 10.57 8.07
N LEU A 80 0.62 9.47 8.66
CA LEU A 80 0.47 8.18 8.00
C LEU A 80 -0.96 8.06 7.48
N TYR A 81 -1.11 7.87 6.17
CA TYR A 81 -2.34 7.51 5.50
C TYR A 81 -2.40 6.01 5.24
N TYR A 82 -3.59 5.43 5.23
CA TYR A 82 -3.79 4.01 4.94
C TYR A 82 -5.19 3.71 4.42
N SER A 83 -5.29 2.68 3.57
CA SER A 83 -6.56 2.16 3.07
C SER A 83 -7.46 1.70 4.21
N ASN A 84 -8.72 2.08 4.14
CA ASN A 84 -9.76 1.76 5.12
C ASN A 84 -11.07 1.41 4.38
N PRO A 85 -11.22 0.16 3.90
CA PRO A 85 -12.46 -0.32 3.31
C PRO A 85 -13.59 -0.33 4.33
N GLN A 86 -14.32 0.78 4.38
CA GLN A 86 -15.57 0.96 5.10
C GLN A 86 -15.52 0.77 6.63
N ASN A 87 -14.54 1.39 7.30
CA ASN A 87 -14.60 1.70 8.74
C ASN A 87 -14.78 0.49 9.68
N PHE A 88 -14.13 -0.65 9.38
CA PHE A 88 -13.99 -1.79 10.30
C PHE A 88 -13.16 -1.41 11.54
N ARG A 89 -13.76 -0.66 12.48
CA ARG A 89 -13.06 -0.15 13.68
C ARG A 89 -12.26 -1.22 14.40
N GLY A 90 -12.79 -2.44 14.58
CA GLY A 90 -12.10 -3.47 15.36
C GLY A 90 -10.73 -3.91 14.81
N ALA A 91 -10.60 -4.04 13.48
CA ALA A 91 -9.34 -4.42 12.85
C ALA A 91 -8.34 -3.25 12.83
N PHE A 92 -8.85 -2.04 12.59
CA PHE A 92 -8.03 -0.83 12.58
C PHE A 92 -7.65 -0.36 13.98
N ASP A 93 -8.46 -0.62 15.02
CA ASP A 93 -8.10 -0.39 16.42
C ASP A 93 -6.88 -1.22 16.80
N ALA A 94 -6.75 -2.45 16.26
CA ALA A 94 -5.57 -3.29 16.48
C ALA A 94 -4.33 -2.73 15.76
N PHE A 95 -4.48 -2.30 14.50
CA PHE A 95 -3.41 -1.61 13.76
C PHE A 95 -3.01 -0.29 14.45
N GLU A 96 -3.96 0.53 14.87
CA GLU A 96 -3.73 1.79 15.56
C GLU A 96 -3.12 1.57 16.95
N LYS A 97 -3.47 0.51 17.67
CA LYS A 97 -2.74 0.14 18.90
C LYS A 97 -1.30 -0.28 18.61
N GLY A 98 -1.06 -0.95 17.48
CA GLY A 98 0.27 -1.40 17.06
C GLY A 98 1.17 -0.30 16.50
N VAL A 99 0.60 0.65 15.77
CA VAL A 99 1.31 1.82 15.22
C VAL A 99 1.13 2.98 16.18
N SER A 100 2.05 3.11 17.14
CA SER A 100 2.00 4.22 18.09
C SER A 100 2.28 5.56 17.39
N GLY A 101 1.72 6.65 17.94
CA GLY A 101 2.08 8.00 17.51
C GLY A 101 3.59 8.26 17.63
N ASP A 102 4.26 7.59 18.57
CA ASP A 102 5.71 7.63 18.74
C ASP A 102 6.47 6.96 17.59
N ALA A 103 5.94 5.88 17.00
CA ALA A 103 6.54 5.26 15.82
C ALA A 103 6.47 6.18 14.60
N ILE A 104 5.34 6.90 14.43
CA ILE A 104 5.18 7.93 13.40
C ILE A 104 6.12 9.11 13.68
N ALA A 105 6.20 9.57 14.93
CA ALA A 105 7.12 10.65 15.32
C ALA A 105 8.58 10.25 15.07
N TYR A 106 8.96 9.02 15.40
CA TYR A 106 10.29 8.49 15.15
C TYR A 106 10.59 8.45 13.64
N ALA A 107 9.66 7.96 12.82
CA ALA A 107 9.78 8.02 11.36
C ALA A 107 9.98 9.47 10.86
N GLY A 108 9.25 10.43 11.44
CA GLY A 108 9.44 11.87 11.17
C GLY A 108 10.78 12.43 11.61
N THR A 109 11.42 11.88 12.65
CA THR A 109 12.77 12.31 13.09
C THR A 109 13.90 11.73 12.23
N LEU A 110 13.71 10.55 11.66
CA LEU A 110 14.69 9.93 10.76
C LEU A 110 14.84 10.68 9.42
N LEU A 111 13.83 11.48 9.07
CA LEU A 111 13.71 12.17 7.80
C LEU A 111 13.50 13.67 8.05
N SER A 112 14.60 14.42 8.14
CA SER A 112 14.58 15.89 7.96
C SER A 112 13.79 16.24 6.67
N PRO A 113 13.19 17.44 6.52
CA PRO A 113 12.19 17.72 5.48
C PRO A 113 12.57 17.11 4.14
N ILE A 114 11.78 16.13 3.70
CA ILE A 114 12.04 15.35 2.50
C ILE A 114 12.04 16.32 1.32
N SER A 115 13.25 16.62 0.85
CA SER A 115 13.49 17.46 -0.31
C SER A 115 13.42 16.57 -1.53
N ILE A 116 12.35 16.73 -2.29
CA ILE A 116 12.26 16.15 -3.62
C ILE A 116 13.21 16.92 -4.51
N VAL A 117 14.18 16.24 -5.11
CA VAL A 117 15.12 16.89 -6.03
C VAL A 117 14.40 17.28 -7.32
N THR A 118 15.00 18.20 -8.06
CA THR A 118 14.52 18.62 -9.38
C THR A 118 14.26 17.38 -10.25
N GLY A 119 13.02 17.18 -10.69
CA GLY A 119 12.59 15.97 -11.40
C GLY A 119 11.83 14.94 -10.56
N GLY A 120 11.40 15.24 -9.34
CA GLY A 120 10.44 14.42 -8.59
C GLY A 120 11.06 13.28 -7.75
N VAL A 121 12.36 13.07 -7.83
CA VAL A 121 13.02 11.94 -7.16
C VAL A 121 13.46 12.33 -5.75
N LEU A 122 13.35 11.41 -4.78
CA LEU A 122 14.00 11.61 -3.48
C LEU A 122 15.50 11.35 -3.57
N ALA A 123 16.29 12.08 -2.79
CA ALA A 123 17.68 11.69 -2.55
C ALA A 123 17.73 10.24 -2.02
N LEU A 124 18.65 9.42 -2.54
CA LEU A 124 18.73 7.98 -2.22
C LEU A 124 18.68 7.68 -0.71
N PRO A 125 19.40 8.40 0.17
CA PRO A 125 19.31 8.16 1.61
C PRO A 125 17.91 8.39 2.19
N ALA A 126 17.21 9.44 1.72
CA ALA A 126 15.84 9.73 2.15
C ALA A 126 14.85 8.68 1.62
N ALA A 127 15.03 8.19 0.39
CA ALA A 127 14.22 7.12 -0.17
C ALA A 127 14.35 5.81 0.63
N LEU A 128 15.59 5.44 0.99
CA LEU A 128 15.86 4.25 1.81
C LEU A 128 15.24 4.34 3.20
N ALA A 129 15.39 5.49 3.87
CA ALA A 129 14.81 5.69 5.20
C ALA A 129 13.27 5.73 5.16
N ALA A 130 12.66 6.33 4.13
CA ALA A 130 11.21 6.31 3.94
C ALA A 130 10.68 4.89 3.72
N GLY A 131 11.37 4.09 2.91
CA GLY A 131 11.04 2.67 2.71
C GLY A 131 11.17 1.86 4.00
N ALA A 132 12.23 2.07 4.79
CA ALA A 132 12.41 1.39 6.07
C ALA A 132 11.31 1.74 7.09
N ALA A 133 10.91 3.01 7.15
CA ALA A 133 9.80 3.45 7.99
C ALA A 133 8.47 2.80 7.57
N ALA A 134 8.17 2.80 6.27
CA ALA A 134 6.97 2.16 5.71
C ALA A 134 6.91 0.66 6.03
N LYS A 135 8.05 -0.02 5.90
CA LYS A 135 8.19 -1.44 6.23
C LYS A 135 7.94 -1.70 7.72
N SER A 136 8.60 -0.94 8.60
CA SER A 136 8.48 -1.09 10.05
C SER A 136 7.04 -0.89 10.53
N THR A 137 6.33 0.07 9.94
CA THR A 137 4.93 0.38 10.29
C THR A 137 3.96 -0.74 9.87
N THR A 138 4.33 -1.54 8.87
CA THR A 138 3.45 -2.58 8.32
C THR A 138 3.92 -4.01 8.59
N ASP A 139 5.04 -4.21 9.29
CA ASP A 139 5.63 -5.54 9.54
C ASP A 139 4.70 -6.51 10.27
N ALA A 140 3.97 -6.03 11.28
CA ALA A 140 3.00 -6.85 12.01
C ALA A 140 1.83 -7.29 11.11
N LEU A 141 1.32 -6.38 10.27
CA LEU A 141 0.24 -6.68 9.33
C LEU A 141 0.68 -7.68 8.27
N PHE A 142 1.90 -7.52 7.75
CA PHE A 142 2.46 -8.44 6.76
C PHE A 142 2.64 -9.84 7.34
N SER A 143 3.17 -9.94 8.56
CA SER A 143 3.46 -11.21 9.22
C SER A 143 2.22 -11.95 9.70
N SER A 144 1.12 -11.24 9.96
CA SER A 144 -0.16 -11.85 10.35
C SER A 144 -0.78 -12.69 9.22
N GLU A 145 -1.59 -13.69 9.55
CA GLU A 145 -2.50 -14.35 8.58
C GLU A 145 -3.80 -13.57 8.37
N ASP A 146 -4.12 -12.65 9.29
CA ASP A 146 -5.35 -11.89 9.24
C ASP A 146 -5.36 -10.91 8.05
N THR A 147 -6.53 -10.80 7.42
CA THR A 147 -6.84 -9.86 6.33
C THR A 147 -7.97 -8.90 6.72
N SER A 148 -8.36 -8.88 7.99
CA SER A 148 -9.32 -7.93 8.51
C SER A 148 -8.81 -6.50 8.30
N GLY A 149 -9.65 -5.64 7.73
CA GLY A 149 -9.28 -4.28 7.32
C GLY A 149 -8.57 -4.18 5.96
N PHE A 150 -8.23 -5.30 5.31
CA PHE A 150 -7.70 -5.28 3.95
C PHE A 150 -8.85 -5.10 2.96
N LYS A 151 -8.59 -4.37 1.88
CA LYS A 151 -9.51 -4.24 0.76
C LYS A 151 -9.44 -5.48 -0.11
N GLN A 152 -10.56 -6.12 -0.36
CA GLN A 152 -10.64 -7.17 -1.37
C GLN A 152 -10.65 -6.58 -2.78
N HIS A 153 -9.79 -7.08 -3.67
CA HIS A 153 -9.82 -6.83 -5.11
C HIS A 153 -9.30 -8.06 -5.85
N ILE A 154 -10.20 -8.86 -6.41
CA ILE A 154 -9.90 -10.19 -6.97
C ILE A 154 -9.19 -10.08 -8.31
N LEU A 155 -8.06 -10.77 -8.47
CA LEU A 155 -7.38 -10.95 -9.75
C LEU A 155 -7.91 -12.19 -10.46
N ARG A 156 -8.10 -12.09 -11.77
CA ARG A 156 -8.68 -13.15 -12.62
C ARG A 156 -7.69 -13.62 -13.68
N ASP A 157 -8.11 -14.59 -14.48
CA ASP A 157 -7.32 -15.12 -15.59
C ASP A 157 -6.88 -14.01 -16.57
N GLU A 158 -7.72 -12.99 -16.76
CA GLU A 158 -7.48 -11.86 -17.65
C GLU A 158 -6.35 -10.92 -17.17
N ASP A 159 -6.03 -10.95 -15.88
CA ASP A 159 -4.98 -10.12 -15.27
C ASP A 159 -3.60 -10.77 -15.34
N ALA A 160 -3.52 -12.01 -15.83
CA ALA A 160 -2.29 -12.79 -15.85
C ALA A 160 -1.21 -12.11 -16.71
N GLY A 161 -0.07 -11.80 -16.10
CA GLY A 161 1.04 -11.11 -16.75
C GLY A 161 0.74 -9.64 -17.12
N LYS A 162 -0.37 -9.08 -16.61
CA LYS A 162 -0.74 -7.67 -16.79
C LYS A 162 -0.41 -6.85 -15.55
N THR A 163 -0.54 -5.54 -15.69
CA THR A 163 -0.34 -4.60 -14.59
C THR A 163 -1.69 -4.19 -14.03
N THR A 164 -1.88 -4.42 -12.74
CA THR A 164 -2.91 -3.79 -11.91
C THR A 164 -2.36 -2.46 -11.41
N GLU A 165 -3.11 -1.38 -11.60
CA GLU A 165 -2.75 -0.04 -11.12
C GLU A 165 -3.57 0.27 -9.87
N ILE A 166 -2.90 0.65 -8.78
CA ILE A 166 -3.54 1.17 -7.56
C ILE A 166 -3.37 2.67 -7.56
N VAL A 167 -4.48 3.39 -7.73
CA VAL A 167 -4.50 4.84 -7.79
C VAL A 167 -4.89 5.42 -6.44
N ILE A 168 -4.05 6.31 -5.91
CA ILE A 168 -4.35 7.13 -4.73
C ILE A 168 -4.90 8.46 -5.23
N ASN A 169 -6.15 8.80 -4.91
CA ASN A 169 -6.82 10.00 -5.41
C ASN A 169 -6.89 11.12 -4.36
N GLU A 170 -6.93 12.38 -4.81
CA GLU A 170 -7.09 13.55 -3.92
C GLU A 170 -8.42 13.56 -3.14
N ASP A 171 -9.46 12.89 -3.65
CA ASP A 171 -10.81 12.87 -3.10
C ASP A 171 -11.03 11.84 -1.98
N GLN A 172 -9.94 11.41 -1.32
CA GLN A 172 -9.95 10.41 -0.24
C GLN A 172 -10.26 8.98 -0.66
N THR A 173 -10.21 8.69 -1.96
CA THR A 173 -10.41 7.33 -2.49
C THR A 173 -9.11 6.67 -2.94
N ILE A 174 -9.15 5.34 -3.00
CA ILE A 174 -8.16 4.50 -3.65
C ILE A 174 -8.89 3.61 -4.66
N THR A 175 -8.46 3.65 -5.91
CA THR A 175 -9.02 2.82 -6.99
C THR A 175 -8.02 1.72 -7.37
N PHE A 176 -8.46 0.46 -7.29
CA PHE A 176 -7.75 -0.69 -7.84
C PHE A 176 -8.27 -0.93 -9.25
N LYS A 177 -7.39 -0.81 -10.25
CA LYS A 177 -7.70 -1.00 -11.67
C LYS A 177 -6.96 -2.20 -12.21
N SER A 178 -7.69 -3.23 -12.62
CA SER A 178 -7.16 -4.39 -13.31
C SER A 178 -7.91 -4.61 -14.63
N GLN A 179 -7.40 -5.51 -15.48
CA GLN A 179 -8.04 -5.80 -16.76
C GLN A 179 -9.44 -6.39 -16.54
N SER A 180 -9.59 -7.20 -15.48
CA SER A 180 -10.83 -7.87 -15.15
C SER A 180 -11.87 -6.99 -14.41
N GLY A 181 -11.49 -5.79 -14.01
CA GLY A 181 -12.41 -4.79 -13.47
C GLY A 181 -11.78 -3.84 -12.46
N ASN A 182 -12.60 -2.91 -11.97
CA ASN A 182 -12.17 -1.92 -10.99
C ASN A 182 -12.86 -2.15 -9.65
N SER A 183 -12.19 -1.78 -8.56
CA SER A 183 -12.82 -1.68 -7.25
C SER A 183 -12.28 -0.48 -6.48
N GLU A 184 -13.08 0.07 -5.59
CA GLU A 184 -12.73 1.30 -4.87
C GLU A 184 -12.81 1.12 -3.36
N THR A 185 -12.01 1.90 -2.65
CA THR A 185 -12.05 2.05 -1.20
C THR A 185 -11.70 3.48 -0.80
N VAL A 186 -11.79 3.79 0.49
CA VAL A 186 -11.37 5.10 1.03
C VAL A 186 -10.07 4.92 1.82
N TYR A 187 -9.39 6.03 2.12
CA TYR A 187 -8.30 6.04 3.09
C TYR A 187 -8.61 6.93 4.28
N THR A 188 -7.93 6.68 5.39
CA THR A 188 -7.92 7.55 6.57
C THR A 188 -6.47 7.87 6.93
N SER A 189 -6.26 8.62 8.01
CA SER A 189 -4.93 9.06 8.43
C SER A 189 -4.75 9.12 9.93
N ARG A 190 -3.50 9.00 10.35
CA ARG A 190 -3.04 9.27 11.72
C ARG A 190 -1.83 10.18 11.72
N THR A 191 -1.88 11.23 12.51
CA THR A 191 -0.78 12.18 12.68
C THR A 191 -0.04 11.92 13.98
N ALA A 192 1.28 12.07 13.97
CA ALA A 192 2.06 12.09 15.20
C ALA A 192 1.57 13.21 16.12
N PRO A 193 1.47 12.99 17.45
CA PRO A 193 1.18 14.07 18.38
C PRO A 193 2.25 15.14 18.24
N GLY A 194 1.84 16.39 18.02
CA GLY A 194 2.75 17.52 17.98
C GLY A 194 3.53 17.61 19.28
N ARG A 195 4.85 17.69 19.20
CA ARG A 195 5.70 18.06 20.34
C ARG A 195 5.61 19.56 20.58
#